data_AF-A0A950FJB6-F1
#
_entry.id   AF-A0A950FJB6-F1
#
_cell.length_a   1.000
_cell.length_b   1.000
_cell.length_c   1.000
_cell.angle_alpha   90.00
_cell.angle_beta   90.00
_cell.angle_gamma   90.00
#
_symmetry.space_group_name_H-M   'P 1'
#
loop_
_entity.id
_entity.type
_entity.pdbx_description
1 polymer ?
#
loop_
_entity_poly.entity_id
_entity_poly.type
_entity_poly.pdbx_seq_one_letter_code
_entity_poly.pdbx_strand_id
1 'polypeptide(L)'
;MLTAVAIAALGGCNTGNTGSPGNTPNIPQQSSYRVVGDVGTPFRAIISDSRSSWQVSSTVPASIAIVNDDPPDRIQVTKTSNDGRLLSIQVIQGFTVGTLASTVSSFGTAVGSVGGTLPALAGAASPDVRFFVKTPLVGVFNALIEDNTNSYALESPIPAIILFDSPNGGKSGRVDGLFQQPNFTGSFDVDLMINGQLVQTASGGTVAVHGG
;
A
#
# COMPACT_ATOMS: atom_id res chain seq x y z
N MET A 1 14.90 -20.30 -28.01
CA MET A 1 15.35 -20.73 -26.67
C MET A 1 14.66 -19.85 -25.66
N LEU A 2 13.93 -20.47 -24.73
CA LEU A 2 13.11 -19.83 -23.71
C LEU A 2 14.04 -19.34 -22.59
N THR A 3 14.23 -18.04 -22.45
CA THR A 3 15.04 -17.48 -21.36
C THR A 3 14.19 -17.49 -20.09
N ALA A 4 14.48 -18.43 -19.18
CA ALA A 4 13.88 -18.48 -17.87
C ALA A 4 14.25 -17.22 -17.08
N VAL A 5 13.27 -16.38 -16.78
CA VAL A 5 13.40 -15.30 -15.80
C VAL A 5 13.49 -15.96 -14.43
N ALA A 6 14.68 -15.96 -13.85
CA ALA A 6 14.88 -16.38 -12.47
C ALA A 6 14.14 -15.39 -11.56
N ILE A 7 13.04 -15.85 -10.97
CA ILE A 7 12.42 -15.23 -9.80
C ILE A 7 13.50 -15.29 -8.71
N ALA A 8 14.14 -14.16 -8.42
CA ALA A 8 15.00 -14.05 -7.26
C ALA A 8 14.12 -14.33 -6.05
N ALA A 9 14.29 -15.53 -5.47
CA ALA A 9 13.68 -15.86 -4.20
C ALA A 9 14.05 -14.75 -3.21
N LEU A 10 13.04 -14.14 -2.60
CA LEU A 10 13.17 -13.34 -1.38
C LEU A 10 13.67 -14.28 -0.27
N GLY A 11 14.91 -14.72 -0.37
CA GLY A 11 15.58 -15.53 0.63
C GLY A 11 15.78 -14.65 1.85
N GLY A 12 15.13 -15.02 2.95
CA GLY A 12 15.38 -14.42 4.26
C GLY A 12 16.87 -14.50 4.55
N CYS A 13 17.50 -13.34 4.73
CA CYS A 13 18.89 -13.27 5.15
C CYS A 13 18.92 -12.69 6.57
N ASN A 14 19.05 -13.61 7.52
CA ASN A 14 19.17 -13.37 8.94
C ASN A 14 20.67 -13.36 9.31
N THR A 15 21.17 -12.29 9.93
CA THR A 15 22.40 -12.34 10.73
C THR A 15 22.31 -11.38 11.93
N GLY A 16 21.92 -11.94 13.08
CA GLY A 16 22.39 -11.45 14.39
C GLY A 16 21.68 -10.25 14.99
N ASN A 17 20.73 -10.54 15.89
CA ASN A 17 20.31 -9.73 17.04
C ASN A 17 19.74 -8.32 16.77
N THR A 18 18.43 -8.17 17.06
CA THR A 18 17.65 -6.93 17.25
C THR A 18 17.54 -5.97 16.04
N GLY A 19 16.41 -6.01 15.33
CA GLY A 19 15.93 -4.91 14.47
C GLY A 19 16.03 -5.09 12.94
N SER A 20 15.76 -6.28 12.38
CA SER A 20 15.83 -6.48 10.91
C SER A 20 14.63 -7.26 10.34
N PRO A 21 13.94 -6.72 9.31
CA PRO A 21 12.85 -7.39 8.60
C PRO A 21 13.24 -8.77 8.02
N GLY A 22 12.37 -9.77 8.10
CA GLY A 22 12.46 -11.02 7.33
C GLY A 22 12.50 -12.33 8.12
N ASN A 23 12.05 -12.33 9.37
CA ASN A 23 12.03 -13.52 10.24
C ASN A 23 10.63 -14.10 10.48
N THR A 24 9.59 -13.53 9.88
CA THR A 24 8.22 -14.02 10.00
C THR A 24 7.72 -14.69 8.71
N PRO A 25 6.76 -15.63 8.79
CA PRO A 25 6.23 -16.29 7.60
C PRO A 25 5.64 -15.30 6.59
N ASN A 26 5.99 -15.45 5.31
CA ASN A 26 5.56 -14.56 4.24
C ASN A 26 4.16 -14.93 3.72
N ILE A 27 3.27 -13.94 3.74
CA ILE A 27 1.91 -14.00 3.22
C ILE A 27 1.81 -12.97 2.09
N PRO A 28 1.33 -13.34 0.89
CA PRO A 28 1.09 -12.36 -0.17
C PRO A 28 0.12 -11.26 0.28
N GLN A 29 0.29 -10.06 -0.26
CA GLN A 29 -0.75 -9.03 -0.15
C GLN A 29 -2.10 -9.55 -0.64
N GLN A 30 -3.16 -9.24 0.09
CA GLN A 30 -4.49 -9.73 -0.22
C GLN A 30 -5.26 -8.78 -1.16
N SER A 31 -5.19 -7.45 -0.93
CA SER A 31 -5.89 -6.46 -1.77
C SER A 31 -5.07 -5.21 -2.08
N SER A 32 -5.04 -4.82 -3.35
CA SER A 32 -4.43 -3.57 -3.81
C SER A 32 -5.36 -2.78 -4.73
N TYR A 33 -5.13 -1.48 -4.79
CA TYR A 33 -5.91 -0.52 -5.55
C TYR A 33 -4.98 0.40 -6.33
N ARG A 34 -5.35 0.76 -7.56
CA ARG A 34 -4.71 1.83 -8.31
C ARG A 34 -5.71 2.91 -8.63
N VAL A 35 -5.43 4.13 -8.18
CA VAL A 35 -6.16 5.32 -8.56
C VAL A 35 -5.47 5.92 -9.78
N VAL A 36 -6.15 5.93 -10.91
CA VAL A 36 -5.64 6.33 -12.23
C VAL A 36 -6.60 7.32 -12.91
N GLY A 37 -6.18 7.95 -14.01
CA GLY A 37 -6.96 8.98 -14.70
C GLY A 37 -6.09 10.16 -15.10
N ASP A 38 -6.64 11.36 -15.05
CA ASP A 38 -5.89 12.57 -15.38
C ASP A 38 -4.88 12.90 -14.27
N VAL A 39 -3.59 12.91 -14.64
CA VAL A 39 -2.47 13.12 -13.72
C VAL A 39 -2.61 14.44 -12.96
N GLY A 40 -2.32 14.41 -11.66
CA GLY A 40 -2.42 15.55 -10.76
C GLY A 40 -3.82 15.81 -10.21
N THR A 41 -4.85 15.06 -10.64
CA THR A 41 -6.21 15.20 -10.09
C THR A 41 -6.21 14.85 -8.59
N PRO A 42 -6.55 15.79 -7.70
CA PRO A 42 -6.54 15.55 -6.27
C PRO A 42 -7.78 14.76 -5.83
N PHE A 43 -7.60 13.86 -4.88
CA PHE A 43 -8.67 13.01 -4.37
C PHE A 43 -8.54 12.74 -2.87
N ARG A 44 -9.66 12.33 -2.27
CA ARG A 44 -9.71 11.68 -0.96
C ARG A 44 -10.27 10.27 -1.13
N ALA A 45 -9.64 9.31 -0.48
CA ALA A 45 -10.06 7.92 -0.44
C ALA A 45 -10.48 7.52 0.98
N ILE A 46 -11.55 6.74 1.07
CA ILE A 46 -11.90 5.97 2.26
C ILE A 46 -11.72 4.51 1.87
N ILE A 47 -10.90 3.80 2.61
CA ILE A 47 -10.59 2.38 2.40
C ILE A 47 -11.00 1.64 3.67
N SER A 48 -11.64 0.49 3.54
CA SER A 48 -11.99 -0.36 4.68
C SER A 48 -11.91 -1.81 4.25
N ASP A 49 -11.34 -2.63 5.10
CA ASP A 49 -11.59 -4.07 5.13
C ASP A 49 -12.70 -4.34 6.17
N SER A 50 -12.89 -5.60 6.58
CA SER A 50 -13.89 -5.96 7.58
C SER A 50 -13.53 -5.58 9.02
N ARG A 51 -12.28 -5.21 9.32
CA ARG A 51 -11.76 -4.95 10.67
C ARG A 51 -11.39 -3.48 10.92
N SER A 52 -10.90 -2.79 9.90
CA SER A 52 -10.30 -1.47 9.98
C SER A 52 -10.65 -0.60 8.78
N SER A 53 -10.61 0.72 8.99
CA SER A 53 -10.75 1.71 7.94
C SER A 53 -9.71 2.82 8.02
N TRP A 54 -9.39 3.37 6.85
CA TRP A 54 -8.42 4.44 6.66
C TRP A 54 -8.98 5.53 5.77
N GLN A 55 -8.47 6.74 6.00
CA GLN A 55 -8.73 7.89 5.14
C GLN A 55 -7.42 8.42 4.60
N VAL A 56 -7.36 8.59 3.29
CA VAL A 56 -6.14 8.96 2.56
C VAL A 56 -6.46 10.13 1.64
N SER A 57 -5.50 11.05 1.48
CA SER A 57 -5.55 12.12 0.49
C SER A 57 -4.32 12.03 -0.40
N SER A 58 -4.50 12.14 -1.71
CA SER A 58 -3.38 12.11 -2.67
C SER A 58 -3.80 12.70 -4.02
N THR A 59 -2.96 12.54 -5.04
CA THR A 59 -3.21 12.92 -6.42
C THR A 59 -3.05 11.72 -7.34
N VAL A 60 -3.73 11.73 -8.49
CA VAL A 60 -3.55 10.71 -9.54
C VAL A 60 -2.15 10.82 -10.17
N PRO A 61 -1.42 9.71 -10.41
CA PRO A 61 -1.72 8.35 -10.02
C PRO A 61 -1.28 8.03 -8.58
N ALA A 62 -1.95 7.09 -7.93
CA ALA A 62 -1.53 6.55 -6.64
C ALA A 62 -1.89 5.07 -6.49
N SER A 63 -0.96 4.29 -5.95
CA SER A 63 -1.21 2.91 -5.53
C SER A 63 -1.57 2.88 -4.05
N ILE A 64 -2.54 2.05 -3.68
CA ILE A 64 -2.93 1.83 -2.29
C ILE A 64 -2.96 0.34 -2.02
N ALA A 65 -2.36 -0.09 -0.92
CA ALA A 65 -2.21 -1.49 -0.56
C ALA A 65 -2.66 -1.71 0.89
N ILE A 66 -3.43 -2.77 1.16
CA ILE A 66 -3.68 -3.24 2.52
C ILE A 66 -2.83 -4.48 2.77
N VAL A 67 -1.97 -4.44 3.79
CA VAL A 67 -1.24 -5.61 4.30
C VAL A 67 -1.91 -6.10 5.57
N ASN A 68 -1.84 -7.42 5.80
CA ASN A 68 -2.67 -8.11 6.80
C ASN A 68 -4.18 -7.88 6.60
N ASP A 69 -4.66 -7.83 5.36
CA ASP A 69 -6.06 -7.55 5.03
C ASP A 69 -7.05 -8.61 5.58
N ASP A 70 -8.34 -8.25 5.65
CA ASP A 70 -9.44 -9.18 5.97
C ASP A 70 -10.71 -8.87 5.16
N PRO A 71 -10.82 -9.40 3.93
CA PRO A 71 -11.96 -9.17 3.04
C PRO A 71 -13.32 -9.60 3.65
N PRO A 72 -14.44 -8.95 3.27
CA PRO A 72 -14.61 -8.07 2.12
C PRO A 72 -14.07 -6.65 2.33
N ASP A 73 -13.57 -6.06 1.25
CA ASP A 73 -13.02 -4.71 1.26
C ASP A 73 -13.85 -3.77 0.42
N ARG A 74 -13.72 -2.48 0.74
CA ARG A 74 -14.33 -1.39 -0.01
C ARG A 74 -13.38 -0.20 -0.07
N ILE A 75 -13.25 0.35 -1.27
CA ILE A 75 -12.62 1.64 -1.51
C ILE A 75 -13.64 2.61 -2.10
N GLN A 76 -13.65 3.83 -1.59
CA GLN A 76 -14.38 4.96 -2.15
C GLN A 76 -13.39 6.09 -2.42
N VAL A 77 -13.22 6.50 -3.67
CA VAL A 77 -12.35 7.62 -4.05
C VAL A 77 -13.19 8.76 -4.61
N THR A 78 -13.06 9.93 -4.01
CA THR A 78 -13.80 11.14 -4.35
C THR A 78 -12.84 12.23 -4.79
N LYS A 79 -13.09 12.83 -5.96
CA LYS A 79 -12.35 14.01 -6.43
C LYS A 79 -12.57 15.18 -5.47
N THR A 80 -11.52 15.94 -5.20
CA THR A 80 -11.62 17.20 -4.47
C THR A 80 -11.59 18.41 -5.41
N SER A 81 -11.45 18.19 -6.72
CA SER A 81 -11.54 19.21 -7.76
C SER A 81 -12.95 19.38 -8.33
N ASN A 82 -13.26 20.62 -8.73
CA ASN A 82 -14.49 20.98 -9.45
C ASN A 82 -14.26 21.03 -10.96
N ASP A 83 -13.81 19.92 -11.54
CA ASP A 83 -13.51 19.83 -12.98
C ASP A 83 -13.95 18.49 -13.59
N GLY A 84 -13.94 18.45 -14.92
CA GLY A 84 -14.30 17.29 -15.73
C GLY A 84 -13.22 16.21 -15.83
N ARG A 85 -12.14 16.31 -15.04
CA ARG A 85 -11.00 15.39 -15.12
C ARG A 85 -11.39 13.97 -14.74
N LEU A 86 -10.84 12.99 -15.44
CA LEU A 86 -11.09 11.57 -15.20
C LEU A 86 -10.45 11.11 -13.88
N LEU A 87 -11.25 10.45 -13.05
CA LEU A 87 -10.81 9.68 -11.90
C LEU A 87 -11.32 8.24 -12.06
N SER A 88 -10.42 7.27 -11.95
CA SER A 88 -10.73 5.84 -12.05
C SER A 88 -10.03 5.07 -10.94
N ILE A 89 -10.65 3.99 -10.50
CA ILE A 89 -10.07 3.02 -9.56
C ILE A 89 -9.99 1.68 -10.27
N GLN A 90 -8.83 1.04 -10.16
CA GLN A 90 -8.61 -0.36 -10.49
C GLN A 90 -8.44 -1.13 -9.18
N VAL A 91 -9.27 -2.13 -8.97
CA VAL A 91 -9.16 -3.05 -7.84
C VAL A 91 -8.41 -4.29 -8.31
N ILE A 92 -7.33 -4.64 -7.64
CA ILE A 92 -6.40 -5.69 -8.05
C ILE A 92 -6.33 -6.75 -6.94
N GLN A 93 -6.62 -7.99 -7.31
CA GLN A 93 -6.49 -9.16 -6.44
C GLN A 93 -5.49 -10.13 -7.08
N GLY A 94 -4.35 -10.36 -6.41
CA GLY A 94 -3.21 -11.05 -7.01
C GLY A 94 -2.75 -10.35 -8.30
N PHE A 95 -2.84 -11.04 -9.44
CA PHE A 95 -2.41 -10.52 -10.75
C PHE A 95 -3.56 -10.06 -11.65
N THR A 96 -4.79 -10.00 -11.14
CA THR A 96 -5.98 -9.72 -11.95
C THR A 96 -6.69 -8.46 -11.50
N VAL A 97 -7.12 -7.63 -12.46
CA VAL A 97 -8.02 -6.50 -12.18
C VAL A 97 -9.43 -7.05 -12.02
N GLY A 98 -9.96 -7.02 -10.80
CA GLY A 98 -11.26 -7.58 -10.46
C GLY A 98 -12.42 -6.59 -10.64
N THR A 99 -12.20 -5.30 -10.38
CA THR A 99 -13.24 -4.25 -10.50
C THR A 99 -12.64 -2.96 -11.05
N LEU A 100 -13.40 -2.28 -11.90
CA LEU A 100 -13.10 -0.96 -12.43
C LEU A 100 -14.29 -0.03 -12.18
N ALA A 101 -14.01 1.16 -11.64
CA ALA A 101 -15.01 2.22 -11.47
C ALA A 101 -14.39 3.56 -11.85
N SER A 102 -15.17 4.44 -12.47
CA SER A 102 -14.68 5.74 -12.92
C SER A 102 -15.73 6.83 -12.85
N THR A 103 -15.27 8.07 -12.87
CA THR A 103 -16.11 9.27 -12.88
C THR A 103 -15.40 10.44 -13.56
N VAL A 104 -16.17 11.25 -14.27
CA VAL A 104 -15.73 12.54 -14.83
C VAL A 104 -16.49 13.72 -14.20
N SER A 105 -17.53 13.47 -13.39
CA SER A 105 -18.34 14.51 -12.76
C SER A 105 -17.52 15.36 -11.79
N SER A 106 -17.80 16.67 -11.68
CA SER A 106 -17.22 17.52 -10.63
C SER A 106 -17.45 16.91 -9.25
N PHE A 107 -16.40 16.87 -8.41
CA PHE A 107 -16.44 16.21 -7.09
C PHE A 107 -16.94 14.75 -7.13
N GLY A 108 -16.85 14.10 -8.30
CA GLY A 108 -17.35 12.76 -8.53
C GLY A 108 -16.67 11.71 -7.67
N THR A 109 -17.38 10.61 -7.44
CA THR A 109 -16.91 9.48 -6.63
C THR A 109 -16.91 8.19 -7.44
N ALA A 110 -15.83 7.42 -7.35
CA ALA A 110 -15.74 6.04 -7.82
C ALA A 110 -15.67 5.09 -6.61
N VAL A 111 -16.28 3.91 -6.71
CA VAL A 111 -16.34 2.92 -5.62
C VAL A 111 -15.94 1.55 -6.17
N GLY A 112 -15.10 0.83 -5.44
CA GLY A 112 -14.70 -0.54 -5.73
C GLY A 112 -14.77 -1.42 -4.49
N SER A 113 -14.77 -2.73 -4.68
CA SER A 113 -14.81 -3.73 -3.60
C SER A 113 -14.04 -5.00 -3.95
N VAL A 114 -13.56 -5.71 -2.94
CA VAL A 114 -12.94 -7.04 -3.02
C VAL A 114 -13.68 -7.99 -2.09
N GLY A 115 -13.75 -9.29 -2.41
CA GLY A 115 -14.28 -10.30 -1.48
C GLY A 115 -15.80 -10.24 -1.24
N GLY A 116 -16.53 -9.36 -1.92
CA GLY A 116 -17.99 -9.25 -1.82
C GLY A 116 -18.46 -7.87 -1.37
N THR A 117 -19.66 -7.81 -0.79
CA THR A 117 -20.21 -6.56 -0.25
C THR A 117 -19.78 -6.38 1.20
N LEU A 118 -19.08 -5.28 1.50
CA LEU A 118 -18.84 -4.84 2.87
C LEU A 118 -20.07 -4.04 3.37
N PRO A 119 -20.87 -4.57 4.31
CA PRO A 119 -22.16 -3.97 4.68
C PRO A 119 -22.04 -2.62 5.40
N ALA A 120 -20.95 -2.41 6.14
CA ALA A 120 -20.64 -1.15 6.80
C ALA A 120 -19.11 -0.96 6.85
N LEU A 121 -18.65 0.29 6.84
CA LEU A 121 -17.24 0.59 7.06
C LEU A 121 -16.88 0.20 8.50
N ALA A 122 -15.72 -0.44 8.67
CA ALA A 122 -15.20 -0.77 9.98
C ALA A 122 -14.75 0.49 10.75
N GLY A 123 -14.44 0.32 12.03
CA GLY A 123 -13.85 1.39 12.84
C GLY A 123 -12.53 1.89 12.25
N ALA A 124 -12.13 3.11 12.58
CA ALA A 124 -10.82 3.61 12.14
C ALA A 124 -9.71 2.71 12.67
N ALA A 125 -8.69 2.44 11.84
CA ALA A 125 -7.55 1.61 12.23
C ALA A 125 -6.90 2.15 13.52
N SER A 126 -6.59 1.24 14.44
CA SER A 126 -5.97 1.58 15.72
C SER A 126 -4.98 0.47 16.14
N PRO A 127 -3.66 0.73 16.10
CA PRO A 127 -3.03 1.95 15.60
C PRO A 127 -3.18 2.10 14.07
N ASP A 128 -3.22 3.35 13.60
CA ASP A 128 -3.22 3.67 12.17
C ASP A 128 -1.77 3.71 11.66
N VAL A 129 -1.32 2.61 11.06
CA VAL A 129 0.07 2.44 10.59
C VAL A 129 0.11 2.49 9.08
N ARG A 130 0.96 3.37 8.53
CA ARG A 130 1.07 3.62 7.10
C ARG A 130 2.51 3.78 6.65
N PHE A 131 2.82 3.26 5.47
CA PHE A 131 4.04 3.60 4.74
C PHE A 131 3.70 4.43 3.50
N PHE A 132 4.38 5.56 3.31
CA PHE A 132 4.28 6.38 2.11
C PHE A 132 5.56 6.25 1.30
N VAL A 133 5.48 5.56 0.16
CA VAL A 133 6.61 5.39 -0.76
C VAL A 133 6.55 6.48 -1.83
N LYS A 134 7.61 7.27 -1.91
CA LYS A 134 7.70 8.46 -2.76
C LYS A 134 9.00 8.44 -3.55
N THR A 135 8.96 8.89 -4.80
CA THR A 135 10.15 9.21 -5.57
C THR A 135 9.84 10.31 -6.59
N PRO A 136 10.81 11.16 -6.97
CA PRO A 136 10.63 12.13 -8.04
C PRO A 136 10.41 11.49 -9.43
N LEU A 137 10.64 10.19 -9.57
CA LEU A 137 10.50 9.46 -10.84
C LEU A 137 9.36 8.44 -10.76
N VAL A 138 8.96 7.85 -11.89
CA VAL A 138 8.03 6.70 -11.88
C VAL A 138 8.86 5.43 -11.67
N GLY A 139 8.40 4.55 -10.80
CA GLY A 139 9.09 3.30 -10.49
C GLY A 139 8.17 2.23 -9.95
N VAL A 140 8.69 1.01 -9.85
CA VAL A 140 8.08 -0.12 -9.15
C VAL A 140 9.04 -0.55 -8.06
N PHE A 141 8.52 -0.80 -6.86
CA PHE A 141 9.29 -1.32 -5.75
C PHE A 141 8.71 -2.64 -5.29
N ASN A 142 9.58 -3.45 -4.68
CA ASN A 142 9.21 -4.58 -3.84
C ASN A 142 9.29 -4.15 -2.39
N ALA A 143 8.37 -4.60 -1.56
CA ALA A 143 8.46 -4.42 -0.12
C ALA A 143 8.20 -5.73 0.62
N LEU A 144 8.86 -5.86 1.77
CA LEU A 144 8.58 -6.83 2.80
C LEU A 144 8.24 -6.04 4.07
N ILE A 145 7.02 -6.20 4.55
CA ILE A 145 6.50 -5.46 5.70
C ILE A 145 6.04 -6.48 6.73
N GLU A 146 6.52 -6.38 7.96
CA GLU A 146 6.21 -7.37 8.97
C GLU A 146 5.87 -6.77 10.33
N ASP A 147 5.16 -7.58 11.10
CA ASP A 147 5.03 -7.41 12.54
C ASP A 147 5.73 -8.58 13.26
N ASN A 148 5.46 -8.80 14.55
CA ASN A 148 6.11 -9.89 15.29
C ASN A 148 5.57 -11.29 14.92
N THR A 149 4.52 -11.36 14.11
CA THR A 149 3.77 -12.60 13.83
C THR A 149 3.74 -12.95 12.34
N ASN A 150 3.65 -11.97 11.45
CA ASN A 150 3.45 -12.17 10.02
C ASN A 150 4.28 -11.20 9.18
N SER A 151 4.72 -11.67 8.01
CA SER A 151 5.40 -10.88 6.98
C SER A 151 4.52 -10.77 5.75
N TYR A 152 4.55 -9.63 5.08
CA TYR A 152 3.79 -9.35 3.88
C TYR A 152 4.69 -8.84 2.78
N ALA A 153 4.80 -9.62 1.71
CA ALA A 153 5.49 -9.19 0.50
C ALA A 153 4.51 -8.58 -0.51
N LEU A 154 4.93 -7.46 -1.12
CA LEU A 154 4.17 -6.80 -2.18
C LEU A 154 5.09 -6.17 -3.23
N GLU A 155 4.57 -6.04 -4.44
CA GLU A 155 5.16 -5.26 -5.53
C GLU A 155 4.16 -4.16 -5.91
N SER A 156 4.59 -2.91 -5.99
CA SER A 156 3.69 -1.80 -6.30
C SER A 156 4.38 -0.67 -7.07
N PRO A 157 3.66 0.05 -7.97
CA PRO A 157 4.16 1.29 -8.54
C PRO A 157 4.15 2.44 -7.53
N ILE A 158 5.10 3.37 -7.68
CA ILE A 158 5.26 4.61 -6.89
C ILE A 158 4.54 5.77 -7.61
N PRO A 159 3.81 6.67 -6.91
CA PRO A 159 3.66 6.75 -5.45
C PRO A 159 2.72 5.68 -4.90
N ALA A 160 3.04 5.18 -3.70
CA ALA A 160 2.26 4.16 -3.02
C ALA A 160 2.00 4.49 -1.56
N ILE A 161 0.85 4.03 -1.08
CA ILE A 161 0.42 4.15 0.31
C ILE A 161 0.07 2.75 0.77
N ILE A 162 0.81 2.25 1.75
CA ILE A 162 0.60 0.91 2.30
C ILE A 162 -0.02 1.07 3.68
N LEU A 163 -1.15 0.42 3.89
CA LEU A 163 -1.96 0.43 5.10
C LEU A 163 -1.74 -0.91 5.80
N PHE A 164 -1.35 -0.89 7.07
CA PHE A 164 -1.17 -2.12 7.84
C PHE A 164 -2.36 -2.29 8.77
N ASP A 165 -3.18 -3.32 8.54
CA ASP A 165 -4.28 -3.65 9.44
C ASP A 165 -3.80 -4.34 10.72
N SER A 166 -4.20 -3.79 11.85
CA SER A 166 -4.09 -4.40 13.18
C SER A 166 -2.72 -5.02 13.48
N PRO A 167 -1.59 -4.32 13.26
CA PRO A 167 -0.26 -4.89 13.50
C PRO A 167 -0.11 -5.39 14.93
N ASN A 168 0.42 -6.60 15.10
CA ASN A 168 0.50 -7.32 16.38
C ASN A 168 -0.86 -7.46 17.10
N GLY A 169 -1.95 -7.64 16.35
CA GLY A 169 -3.31 -7.74 16.88
C GLY A 169 -3.82 -6.44 17.50
N GLY A 170 -3.40 -5.29 16.96
CA GLY A 170 -3.85 -3.95 17.38
C GLY A 170 -3.17 -3.40 18.64
N LYS A 171 -2.05 -3.99 19.09
CA LYS A 171 -1.43 -3.63 20.38
C LYS A 171 -0.30 -2.60 20.27
N SER A 172 0.81 -2.97 19.64
CA SER A 172 2.05 -2.18 19.74
C SER A 172 2.26 -1.18 18.60
N GLY A 173 1.64 -1.42 17.43
CA GLY A 173 1.97 -0.66 16.21
C GLY A 173 3.38 -0.90 15.68
N ARG A 174 4.16 -1.78 16.32
CA ARG A 174 5.51 -2.13 15.89
C ARG A 174 5.44 -2.82 14.54
N VAL A 175 6.05 -2.19 13.55
CA VAL A 175 6.16 -2.71 12.19
C VAL A 175 7.59 -2.49 11.71
N ASP A 176 8.13 -3.49 11.03
CA ASP A 176 9.41 -3.43 10.34
C ASP A 176 9.13 -3.44 8.83
N GLY A 177 9.97 -2.77 8.05
CA GLY A 177 9.76 -2.63 6.61
C GLY A 177 11.06 -2.62 5.83
N LEU A 178 11.17 -3.44 4.80
CA LEU A 178 12.25 -3.46 3.84
C LEU A 178 11.69 -3.14 2.46
N PHE A 179 12.21 -2.09 1.82
CA PHE A 179 11.76 -1.63 0.51
C PHE A 179 12.92 -1.68 -0.46
N GLN A 180 12.69 -2.21 -1.67
CA GLN A 180 13.71 -2.40 -2.68
C GLN A 180 13.24 -1.94 -4.05
N GLN A 181 14.09 -1.21 -4.76
CA GLN A 181 13.88 -0.77 -6.13
C GLN A 181 15.00 -1.32 -7.04
N PRO A 182 14.94 -2.61 -7.44
CA PRO A 182 16.10 -3.34 -7.97
C PRO A 182 16.67 -2.81 -9.29
N ASN A 183 15.92 -1.98 -10.03
CA ASN A 183 16.32 -1.44 -11.33
C ASN A 183 16.35 0.10 -11.38
N PHE A 184 16.57 0.75 -10.23
CA PHE A 184 16.51 2.21 -10.13
C PHE A 184 17.84 2.85 -9.77
N THR A 185 18.15 3.95 -10.45
CA THR A 185 19.39 4.73 -10.30
C THR A 185 19.19 6.04 -9.54
N GLY A 186 18.01 6.28 -8.96
CA GLY A 186 17.71 7.45 -8.13
C GLY A 186 17.49 7.10 -6.66
N SER A 187 17.04 8.07 -5.87
CA SER A 187 16.56 7.83 -4.51
C SER A 187 15.04 7.72 -4.43
N PHE A 188 14.58 6.95 -3.47
CA PHE A 188 13.19 6.94 -3.05
C PHE A 188 13.14 7.07 -1.53
N ASP A 189 12.07 7.70 -1.06
CA ASP A 189 11.83 7.91 0.36
C ASP A 189 10.63 7.10 0.79
N VAL A 190 10.72 6.51 1.98
CA VAL A 190 9.62 5.84 2.65
C VAL A 190 9.38 6.53 3.98
N ASP A 191 8.19 7.09 4.15
CA ASP A 191 7.77 7.62 5.45
C ASP A 191 6.95 6.55 6.17
N LEU A 192 7.32 6.23 7.41
CA LEU A 192 6.49 5.51 8.36
C LEU A 192 5.67 6.51 9.18
N MET A 193 4.35 6.39 9.10
CA MET A 193 3.41 7.14 9.93
C MET A 193 2.66 6.20 10.88
N ILE A 194 2.54 6.63 12.13
CA ILE A 194 1.72 5.95 13.15
C ILE A 194 0.78 7.00 13.77
N ASN A 195 -0.52 6.73 13.72
CA ASN A 195 -1.57 7.61 14.25
C ASN A 195 -1.47 9.06 13.73
N GLY A 196 -1.14 9.21 12.44
CA GLY A 196 -1.00 10.52 11.78
C GLY A 196 0.29 11.27 12.13
N GLN A 197 1.21 10.69 12.89
CA GLN A 197 2.52 11.26 13.17
C GLN A 197 3.60 10.58 12.32
N LEU A 198 4.48 11.39 11.71
CA LEU A 198 5.68 10.88 11.07
C LEU A 198 6.62 10.34 12.15
N VAL A 199 6.90 9.05 12.11
CA VAL A 199 7.80 8.37 13.06
C VAL A 199 9.21 8.29 12.48
N GLN A 200 9.34 7.96 11.20
CA GLN A 200 10.62 7.80 10.54
C GLN A 200 10.50 8.06 9.04
N THR A 201 11.52 8.66 8.45
CA THR A 201 11.74 8.62 7.00
C THR A 201 13.00 7.80 6.72
N ALA A 202 12.88 6.79 5.87
CA ALA A 202 14.01 6.04 5.35
C ALA A 202 14.22 6.43 3.88
N SER A 203 15.42 6.92 3.57
CA SER A 203 15.82 7.25 2.20
C SER A 203 16.74 6.16 1.68
N GLY A 204 16.40 5.57 0.54
CA GLY A 204 17.16 4.52 -0.11
C GLY A 204 17.58 4.90 -1.52
N GLY A 205 18.73 4.40 -1.96
CA GLY A 205 19.02 4.26 -3.39
C GLY A 205 18.27 3.05 -3.93
N THR A 206 18.87 1.87 -3.76
CA THR A 206 18.22 0.59 -4.11
C THR A 206 17.39 0.01 -2.95
N VAL A 207 17.72 0.33 -1.70
CA VAL A 207 17.09 -0.26 -0.50
C VAL A 207 16.81 0.81 0.56
N ALA A 208 15.63 0.77 1.17
CA ALA A 208 15.26 1.56 2.36
C ALA A 208 14.72 0.61 3.45
N VAL A 209 15.08 0.86 4.71
CA VAL A 209 14.74 -0.02 5.84
C VAL A 209 14.16 0.80 7.00
N HIS A 210 13.05 0.31 7.54
CA HIS A 210 12.45 0.75 8.79
C HIS A 210 12.63 -0.34 9.85
N GLY A 211 13.12 0.06 11.01
CA GLY A 211 13.21 -0.77 12.22
C GLY A 211 12.44 -0.07 13.33
N GLY A 212 11.30 -0.65 13.72
CA GLY A 212 10.40 -0.14 14.77
C GLY A 212 10.44 -0.95 16.05
#